data_AF-A0A9D4HMI3-F1
#
_entry.id   AF-A0A9D4HMI3-F1
#
_cell.length_a   1.000
_cell.length_b   1.000
_cell.length_c   1.000
_cell.angle_alpha   90.00
_cell.angle_beta   90.00
_cell.angle_gamma   90.00
#
_symmetry.space_group_name_H-M   'P 1'
#
loop_
_entity.id
_entity.type
_entity.pdbx_description
1 polymer ?
#
loop_
_entity_poly.entity_id
_entity_poly.type
_entity_poly.pdbx_seq_one_letter_code
_entity_poly.pdbx_strand_id
1 'polypeptide(L)'
;MRFMDEDMFEDNLYVESLHLHTNQFRRIPSGFNIFKKLIILLLQRNLIENVDDNDLIGLRSLTIINLADNPILFITNKAFQNNILLTTVDLSHTFLSTIPAAVTMLPALQTLGLEANYLECTCDLASLKNLNVSSIQIDGLCYLTDERIETFIKTYIDAGANP
;
A
#
# COMPACT_ATOMS: atom_id res chain seq x y z
N MET A 1 38.46 -5.75 -12.09
CA MET A 1 37.05 -6.11 -12.18
C MET A 1 36.90 -7.47 -11.52
N ARG A 2 36.60 -7.50 -10.21
CA ARG A 2 36.26 -8.74 -9.51
C ARG A 2 34.75 -8.84 -9.55
N PHE A 3 34.26 -9.93 -10.12
CA PHE A 3 32.87 -10.32 -10.03
C PHE A 3 32.51 -10.39 -8.54
N MET A 4 31.53 -9.61 -8.13
CA MET A 4 30.89 -9.74 -6.82
C MET A 4 29.90 -10.88 -6.97
N ASP A 5 30.20 -12.04 -6.37
CA ASP A 5 29.31 -13.20 -6.41
C ASP A 5 27.98 -12.87 -5.72
N GLU A 6 26.87 -13.27 -6.35
CA GLU A 6 25.50 -13.18 -5.81
C GLU A 6 25.37 -13.85 -4.43
N ASP A 7 26.28 -14.78 -4.12
CA ASP A 7 26.34 -15.54 -2.87
C ASP A 7 26.90 -14.74 -1.68
N MET A 8 27.51 -13.56 -1.88
CA MET A 8 28.02 -12.73 -0.78
C MET A 8 26.91 -12.03 0.04
N PHE A 9 25.66 -12.13 -0.38
CA PHE A 9 24.48 -11.64 0.36
C PHE A 9 23.58 -12.78 0.87
N GLU A 10 24.10 -14.01 0.99
CA GLU A 10 23.37 -15.08 1.72
C GLU A 10 23.18 -14.73 3.20
N ASP A 11 23.96 -13.79 3.73
CA ASP A 11 23.65 -13.06 4.96
C ASP A 11 22.52 -12.04 4.70
N ASN A 12 21.30 -12.56 4.69
CA ASN A 12 20.06 -11.80 4.82
C ASN A 12 20.24 -10.73 5.90
N LEU A 13 20.32 -9.45 5.50
CA LEU A 13 20.49 -8.35 6.44
C LEU A 13 19.33 -8.41 7.45
N TYR A 14 19.67 -8.56 8.73
CA TYR A 14 18.72 -8.68 9.86
C TYR A 14 18.07 -7.31 10.18
N VAL A 15 17.65 -6.59 9.15
CA VAL A 15 16.92 -5.33 9.29
C VAL A 15 15.44 -5.68 9.36
N GLU A 16 14.84 -5.49 10.53
CA GLU A 16 13.41 -5.68 10.76
C GLU A 16 12.61 -4.39 10.53
N SER A 17 13.24 -3.23 10.72
CA SER A 17 12.59 -1.93 10.57
C SER A 17 13.49 -0.97 9.80
N LEU A 18 12.94 -0.36 8.75
CA LEU A 18 13.64 0.62 7.91
C LEU A 18 12.87 1.93 7.89
N HIS A 19 13.47 2.96 8.47
CA HIS A 19 12.86 4.28 8.66
C HIS A 19 13.52 5.27 7.71
N LEU A 20 12.83 5.62 6.63
CA LEU A 20 13.32 6.46 5.53
C LEU A 20 12.38 7.62 5.22
N HIS A 21 11.51 7.96 6.17
CA HIS A 21 10.60 9.08 6.03
C HIS A 21 11.36 10.41 5.90
N THR A 22 10.73 11.42 5.29
CA THR A 22 11.31 12.78 5.16
C THR A 22 12.63 12.79 4.37
N ASN A 23 12.65 12.08 3.24
CA ASN A 23 13.77 12.08 2.29
C ASN A 23 13.29 12.54 0.90
N GLN A 24 14.07 12.26 -0.14
CA GLN A 24 13.77 12.67 -1.52
C GLN A 24 13.67 11.46 -2.47
N PHE A 25 13.28 10.29 -1.95
CA PHE A 25 13.10 9.11 -2.78
C PHE A 25 11.97 9.33 -3.78
N ARG A 26 12.27 9.20 -5.07
CA ARG A 26 11.25 9.24 -6.14
C ARG A 26 10.63 7.89 -6.46
N ARG A 27 11.26 6.82 -5.97
CA ARG A 27 10.87 5.42 -6.12
C ARG A 27 11.32 4.64 -4.90
N ILE A 28 10.70 3.50 -4.66
CA ILE A 28 11.20 2.52 -3.70
C ILE A 28 12.48 1.90 -4.28
N PRO A 29 13.63 1.99 -3.61
CA PRO A 29 14.88 1.44 -4.14
C PRO A 29 14.83 -0.09 -4.30
N SER A 30 15.11 -0.58 -5.51
CA SER A 30 15.13 -2.03 -5.82
C SER A 30 16.12 -2.83 -4.98
N GLY A 31 17.16 -2.17 -4.45
CA GLY A 31 18.10 -2.77 -3.51
C GLY A 31 17.47 -3.25 -2.20
N PHE A 32 16.24 -2.81 -1.87
CA PHE A 32 15.55 -3.26 -0.66
C PHE A 32 15.12 -4.72 -0.71
N ASN A 33 15.09 -5.32 -1.91
CA ASN A 33 14.71 -6.72 -2.08
C ASN A 33 15.61 -7.72 -1.34
N ILE A 34 16.77 -7.30 -0.84
CA ILE A 34 17.66 -8.12 0.00
C ILE A 34 17.16 -8.25 1.45
N PHE A 35 16.29 -7.34 1.93
CA PHE A 35 15.80 -7.32 3.31
C PHE A 35 14.62 -8.27 3.50
N LYS A 36 14.86 -9.58 3.37
CA LYS A 36 13.78 -10.58 3.41
C LYS A 36 13.08 -10.67 4.77
N LYS A 37 13.73 -10.18 5.84
CA LYS A 37 13.20 -10.12 7.21
C LYS A 37 12.58 -8.77 7.59
N LEU A 38 12.47 -7.82 6.66
CA LEU A 38 11.90 -6.51 6.94
C LEU A 38 10.42 -6.63 7.30
N ILE A 39 10.04 -6.09 8.45
CA ILE A 39 8.67 -6.08 9.00
C ILE A 39 8.04 -4.71 8.82
N ILE A 40 8.80 -3.63 9.03
CA ILE A 40 8.31 -2.25 8.99
C ILE A 40 9.10 -1.43 7.96
N LEU A 41 8.39 -0.82 7.02
CA LEU A 41 8.95 0.11 6.04
C LEU A 41 8.23 1.46 6.10
N LEU A 42 8.94 2.50 6.58
CA LEU A 42 8.40 3.85 6.69
C LEU A 42 9.02 4.74 5.61
N LEU A 43 8.21 5.12 4.63
CA LEU A 43 8.59 5.91 3.45
C LEU A 43 7.79 7.22 3.32
N GLN A 44 7.04 7.60 4.35
CA GLN A 44 6.21 8.81 4.30
C GLN A 44 7.03 10.08 4.09
N ARG A 45 6.43 11.10 3.47
CA ARG A 45 7.09 12.38 3.16
C ARG A 45 8.33 12.20 2.30
N ASN A 46 8.16 11.50 1.18
CA ASN A 46 9.16 11.39 0.12
C ASN A 46 8.56 11.97 -1.18
N LEU A 47 9.12 11.63 -2.33
CA LEU A 47 8.67 12.06 -3.65
C LEU A 47 8.24 10.86 -4.51
N ILE A 48 7.78 9.77 -3.89
CA ILE A 48 7.44 8.53 -4.59
C ILE A 48 6.20 8.78 -5.46
N GLU A 49 6.37 8.61 -6.76
CA GLU A 49 5.30 8.91 -7.74
C GLU A 49 4.43 7.69 -8.07
N ASN A 50 4.94 6.48 -7.82
CA ASN A 50 4.22 5.22 -8.06
C ASN A 50 4.88 4.03 -7.37
N VAL A 51 4.14 2.92 -7.29
CA VAL A 51 4.62 1.62 -6.79
C VAL A 51 4.34 0.54 -7.83
N ASP A 52 5.40 -0.09 -8.32
CA ASP A 52 5.36 -1.08 -9.40
C ASP A 52 5.50 -2.53 -8.88
N ASP A 53 5.17 -3.51 -9.73
CA ASP A 53 5.11 -4.96 -9.41
C ASP A 53 6.38 -5.54 -8.76
N ASN A 54 7.53 -4.91 -8.97
CA ASN A 54 8.85 -5.40 -8.53
C ASN A 54 9.45 -4.59 -7.37
N ASP A 55 8.80 -3.51 -6.94
CA ASP A 55 9.37 -2.59 -5.95
C ASP A 55 9.47 -3.22 -4.55
N LEU A 56 8.58 -4.18 -4.24
CA LEU A 56 8.45 -4.82 -2.92
C LEU A 56 8.61 -6.35 -2.96
N ILE A 57 9.05 -6.91 -4.10
CA ILE A 57 9.04 -8.37 -4.37
C ILE A 57 9.85 -9.21 -3.37
N GLY A 58 10.94 -8.65 -2.83
CA GLY A 58 11.80 -9.33 -1.86
C GLY A 58 11.36 -9.19 -0.40
N LEU A 59 10.45 -8.26 -0.11
CA LEU A 59 10.05 -7.88 1.26
C LEU A 59 8.92 -8.79 1.79
N ARG A 60 9.16 -10.10 1.81
CA ARG A 60 8.14 -11.12 2.09
C ARG A 60 7.64 -11.13 3.55
N SER A 61 8.44 -10.61 4.48
CA SER A 61 8.07 -10.48 5.89
C SER A 61 7.36 -9.15 6.23
N LEU A 62 7.10 -8.30 5.23
CA LEU A 62 6.60 -6.95 5.47
C LEU A 62 5.17 -6.99 6.03
N THR A 63 4.99 -6.35 7.18
CA THR A 63 3.71 -6.26 7.90
C THR A 63 3.14 -4.84 7.87
N ILE A 64 4.01 -3.83 7.91
CA ILE A 64 3.61 -2.42 7.94
C ILE A 64 4.36 -1.68 6.84
N ILE A 65 3.62 -0.98 5.99
CA ILE A 65 4.17 -0.01 5.06
C ILE A 65 3.46 1.33 5.20
N ASN A 66 4.24 2.41 5.38
CA ASN A 66 3.71 3.77 5.35
C ASN A 66 4.26 4.52 4.14
N LEU A 67 3.37 4.89 3.22
CA LEU A 67 3.64 5.64 2.00
C LEU A 67 2.97 7.02 2.02
N ALA A 68 2.42 7.45 3.16
CA ALA A 68 1.69 8.70 3.26
C ALA A 68 2.53 9.92 2.87
N ASP A 69 1.87 11.03 2.50
CA ASP A 69 2.56 12.25 2.07
C ASP A 69 3.55 12.01 0.91
N ASN A 70 3.19 11.16 -0.05
CA ASN A 70 3.95 10.98 -1.30
C ASN A 70 3.07 11.32 -2.50
N PRO A 71 3.65 11.83 -3.61
CA PRO A 71 2.92 12.16 -4.82
C PRO A 71 2.50 10.93 -5.64
N ILE A 72 2.00 9.86 -5.00
CA ILE A 72 1.66 8.60 -5.66
C ILE A 72 0.44 8.81 -6.55
N LEU A 73 0.63 8.65 -7.85
CA LEU A 73 -0.41 8.75 -8.87
C LEU A 73 -1.01 7.38 -9.21
N PHE A 74 -0.20 6.33 -9.16
CA PHE A 74 -0.66 4.98 -9.47
C PHE A 74 0.09 3.91 -8.67
N ILE A 75 -0.62 2.82 -8.39
CA ILE A 75 -0.08 1.59 -7.82
C ILE A 75 -0.52 0.46 -8.74
N THR A 76 0.42 -0.32 -9.26
CA THR A 76 0.10 -1.41 -10.18
C THR A 76 -0.68 -2.52 -9.47
N ASN A 77 -1.50 -3.27 -10.21
CA ASN A 77 -2.38 -4.29 -9.64
C ASN A 77 -1.65 -5.42 -8.89
N LYS A 78 -0.35 -5.61 -9.12
CA LYS A 78 0.46 -6.65 -8.47
C LYS A 78 1.57 -6.10 -7.57
N ALA A 79 1.58 -4.78 -7.29
CA ALA A 79 2.58 -4.12 -6.46
C ALA A 79 2.80 -4.83 -5.10
N PHE A 80 1.75 -5.37 -4.49
CA PHE A 80 1.80 -6.04 -3.19
C PHE A 80 1.60 -7.57 -3.23
N GLN A 81 1.65 -8.20 -4.42
CA GLN A 81 1.28 -9.62 -4.59
C GLN A 81 2.11 -10.60 -3.73
N ASN A 82 3.33 -10.20 -3.35
CA ASN A 82 4.26 -11.03 -2.55
C ASN A 82 4.28 -10.66 -1.05
N ASN A 83 3.57 -9.60 -0.65
CA ASN A 83 3.59 -9.05 0.70
C ASN A 83 2.34 -9.50 1.46
N ILE A 84 2.08 -10.81 1.47
CA ILE A 84 0.84 -11.42 1.99
C ILE A 84 0.65 -11.24 3.50
N LEU A 85 1.69 -10.79 4.22
CA LEU A 85 1.67 -10.52 5.66
C LEU A 85 1.37 -9.05 6.00
N LEU A 86 1.15 -8.18 5.00
CA LEU A 86 0.78 -6.79 5.24
C LEU A 86 -0.55 -6.71 6.00
N THR A 87 -0.48 -6.13 7.20
CA THR A 87 -1.65 -5.82 8.03
C THR A 87 -1.99 -4.33 7.98
N THR A 88 -0.99 -3.47 7.75
CA THR A 88 -1.17 -2.02 7.73
C THR A 88 -0.55 -1.43 6.47
N VAL A 89 -1.38 -0.73 5.69
CA VAL A 89 -0.97 0.05 4.52
C VAL A 89 -1.50 1.47 4.68
N ASP A 90 -0.61 2.44 4.77
CA ASP A 90 -0.99 3.86 4.85
C ASP A 90 -0.68 4.57 3.51
N LEU A 91 -1.74 4.99 2.82
CA LEU A 91 -1.75 5.74 1.56
C LEU A 91 -2.42 7.11 1.74
N SER A 92 -2.46 7.62 2.96
CA SER A 92 -3.03 8.93 3.27
C SER A 92 -2.23 10.05 2.61
N HIS A 93 -2.88 11.14 2.24
CA HIS A 93 -2.25 12.26 1.54
C HIS A 93 -1.46 11.82 0.30
N THR A 94 -2.05 10.89 -0.46
CA THR A 94 -1.59 10.58 -1.82
C THR A 94 -2.57 11.18 -2.82
N PHE A 95 -2.26 11.11 -4.12
CA PHE A 95 -3.11 11.70 -5.16
C PHE A 95 -4.03 10.64 -5.79
N LEU A 96 -4.39 9.61 -5.02
CA LEU A 96 -5.19 8.51 -5.54
C LEU A 96 -6.62 8.98 -5.81
N SER A 97 -7.11 8.68 -7.00
CA SER A 97 -8.51 8.87 -7.39
C SER A 97 -9.34 7.59 -7.26
N THR A 98 -8.69 6.44 -7.13
CA THR A 98 -9.31 5.13 -6.92
C THR A 98 -8.52 4.32 -5.91
N ILE A 99 -9.18 3.33 -5.29
CA ILE A 99 -8.49 2.39 -4.38
C ILE A 99 -7.75 1.35 -5.22
N PRO A 100 -6.41 1.17 -5.04
CA PRO A 100 -5.65 0.23 -5.85
C PRO A 100 -6.10 -1.22 -5.62
N ALA A 101 -6.34 -1.96 -6.71
CA ALA A 101 -6.72 -3.36 -6.65
C ALA A 101 -5.68 -4.21 -5.88
N ALA A 102 -4.39 -3.84 -5.93
CA ALA A 102 -3.33 -4.52 -5.20
C ALA A 102 -3.58 -4.57 -3.68
N VAL A 103 -4.18 -3.52 -3.11
CA VAL A 103 -4.51 -3.47 -1.68
C VAL A 103 -5.73 -4.33 -1.37
N THR A 104 -6.71 -4.36 -2.27
CA THR A 104 -7.95 -5.16 -2.10
C THR A 104 -7.71 -6.67 -2.07
N MET A 105 -6.54 -7.12 -2.50
CA MET A 105 -6.14 -8.53 -2.59
C MET A 105 -5.26 -8.99 -1.43
N LEU A 106 -4.97 -8.11 -0.46
CA LEU A 106 -4.13 -8.43 0.69
C LEU A 106 -4.89 -9.28 1.72
N PRO A 107 -4.50 -10.54 1.98
CA PRO A 107 -5.31 -11.45 2.79
C PRO A 107 -5.23 -11.17 4.30
N ALA A 108 -4.18 -10.49 4.76
CA ALA A 108 -3.94 -10.18 6.17
C ALA A 108 -4.24 -8.71 6.52
N LEU A 109 -4.75 -7.92 5.57
CA LEU A 109 -4.98 -6.49 5.78
C LEU A 109 -5.96 -6.25 6.93
N GLN A 110 -5.62 -5.32 7.82
CA GLN A 110 -6.41 -4.93 8.98
C GLN A 110 -6.65 -3.42 9.02
N THR A 111 -5.71 -2.63 8.53
CA THR A 111 -5.78 -1.17 8.52
C THR A 111 -5.35 -0.62 7.17
N LEU A 112 -6.20 0.22 6.60
CA LEU A 112 -5.94 0.92 5.34
C LEU A 112 -6.18 2.42 5.52
N GLY A 113 -5.09 3.20 5.43
CA GLY A 113 -5.13 4.66 5.46
C GLY A 113 -5.34 5.24 4.05
N LEU A 114 -6.38 6.05 3.88
CA LEU A 114 -6.79 6.72 2.64
C LEU A 114 -7.21 8.18 2.88
N GLU A 115 -6.95 8.75 4.05
CA GLU A 115 -7.26 10.17 4.31
C GLU A 115 -6.66 11.11 3.27
N ALA A 116 -7.37 12.20 2.98
CA ALA A 116 -6.89 13.28 2.12
C ALA A 116 -6.40 12.82 0.72
N ASN A 117 -7.13 11.91 0.11
CA ASN A 117 -7.01 11.53 -1.31
C ASN A 117 -8.13 12.17 -2.15
N TYR A 118 -8.12 11.91 -3.46
CA TYR A 118 -9.13 12.38 -4.42
C TYR A 118 -10.11 11.26 -4.81
N LEU A 119 -10.42 10.36 -3.86
CA LEU A 119 -11.19 9.14 -4.13
C LEU A 119 -12.62 9.45 -4.55
N GLU A 120 -12.99 9.06 -5.76
CA GLU A 120 -14.37 9.11 -6.22
C GLU A 120 -15.10 7.83 -5.79
N CYS A 121 -16.07 7.97 -4.89
CA CYS A 121 -16.89 6.85 -4.44
C CYS A 121 -18.03 6.58 -5.43
N THR A 122 -17.72 5.77 -6.43
CA THR A 122 -18.67 5.33 -7.47
C THR A 122 -18.86 3.81 -7.41
N CYS A 123 -19.69 3.26 -8.30
CA CYS A 123 -19.83 1.82 -8.50
C CYS A 123 -18.48 1.13 -8.81
N ASP A 124 -17.49 1.85 -9.31
CA ASP A 124 -16.19 1.29 -9.70
C ASP A 124 -15.36 0.86 -8.49
N LEU A 125 -15.71 1.34 -7.29
CA LEU A 125 -15.20 0.81 -6.01
C LEU A 125 -15.80 -0.55 -5.63
N ALA A 126 -16.55 -1.22 -6.52
CA ALA A 126 -17.05 -2.57 -6.31
C ALA A 126 -15.93 -3.61 -6.03
N SER A 127 -14.69 -3.32 -6.42
CA SER A 127 -13.51 -4.13 -6.06
C SER A 127 -13.32 -4.28 -4.55
N LEU A 128 -13.85 -3.34 -3.75
CA LEU A 128 -13.84 -3.42 -2.28
C LEU A 128 -14.67 -4.58 -1.73
N LYS A 129 -15.57 -5.21 -2.52
CA LYS A 129 -16.24 -6.46 -2.11
C LYS A 129 -15.25 -7.59 -1.83
N ASN A 130 -14.05 -7.53 -2.41
CA ASN A 130 -13.00 -8.52 -2.17
C ASN A 130 -12.33 -8.31 -0.80
N LEU A 131 -12.44 -7.11 -0.22
CA LEU A 131 -12.05 -6.87 1.15
C LEU A 131 -13.19 -7.29 2.08
N ASN A 132 -12.84 -7.95 3.18
CA ASN A 132 -13.77 -8.05 4.30
C ASN A 132 -13.78 -6.71 5.06
N VAL A 133 -14.44 -5.73 4.45
CA VAL A 133 -14.59 -4.34 4.93
C VAL A 133 -15.16 -4.24 6.34
N SER A 134 -15.89 -5.27 6.80
CA SER A 134 -16.40 -5.34 8.17
C SER A 134 -15.34 -5.72 9.22
N SER A 135 -14.23 -6.33 8.79
CA SER A 135 -13.13 -6.76 9.65
C SER A 135 -11.87 -5.90 9.54
N ILE A 136 -11.89 -4.86 8.71
CA ILE A 136 -10.77 -3.95 8.51
C ILE A 136 -11.18 -2.52 8.88
N GLN A 137 -10.23 -1.76 9.39
CA GLN A 137 -10.36 -0.33 9.62
C GLN A 137 -9.94 0.42 8.35
N ILE A 138 -10.85 1.22 7.79
CA ILE A 138 -10.59 2.05 6.62
C ILE A 138 -10.91 3.50 6.98
N ASP A 139 -9.96 4.41 6.86
CA ASP A 139 -10.25 5.84 6.98
C ASP A 139 -10.42 6.49 5.59
N GLY A 140 -10.59 7.81 5.57
CA GLY A 140 -10.76 8.57 4.34
C GLY A 140 -12.21 8.88 3.96
N LEU A 141 -12.31 9.85 3.04
CA LEU A 141 -13.55 10.45 2.58
C LEU A 141 -13.66 10.35 1.06
N CYS A 142 -14.90 10.24 0.59
CA CYS A 142 -15.27 10.38 -0.81
C CYS A 142 -15.12 11.86 -1.22
N TYR A 143 -14.25 12.15 -2.19
CA TYR A 143 -13.80 13.51 -2.50
C TYR A 143 -14.94 14.48 -2.86
N LEU A 144 -16.00 14.00 -3.52
CA LEU A 144 -17.11 14.85 -3.98
C LEU A 144 -18.24 15.03 -2.95
N THR A 145 -18.36 14.12 -1.98
CA THR A 145 -19.51 14.07 -1.07
C THR A 145 -19.13 14.26 0.40
N ASP A 146 -17.84 14.24 0.73
CA ASP A 146 -17.32 14.17 2.09
C ASP A 146 -17.88 12.99 2.91
N GLU A 147 -18.45 11.98 2.24
CA GLU A 147 -18.93 10.77 2.88
C GLU A 147 -17.75 9.91 3.34
N ARG A 148 -17.81 9.34 4.54
CA ARG A 148 -16.80 8.37 4.99
C ARG A 148 -16.83 7.14 4.10
N ILE A 149 -15.67 6.68 3.64
CA ILE A 149 -15.54 5.50 2.77
C ILE A 149 -16.19 4.27 3.41
N GLU A 150 -16.02 4.06 4.72
CA GLU A 150 -16.69 2.97 5.45
C GLU A 150 -18.22 3.03 5.37
N THR A 151 -18.80 4.24 5.39
CA THR A 151 -20.25 4.43 5.29
C THR A 151 -20.74 4.12 3.88
N PHE A 152 -20.02 4.61 2.86
CA PHE A 152 -20.32 4.34 1.46
C PHE A 152 -20.31 2.83 1.17
N ILE A 153 -19.28 2.13 1.64
CA ILE A 153 -19.15 0.68 1.48
C ILE A 153 -20.35 -0.06 2.09
N LYS A 154 -20.67 0.23 3.35
CA LYS A 154 -21.80 -0.44 4.04
C LYS A 154 -23.13 -0.19 3.35
N THR A 155 -23.33 1.02 2.84
CA THR A 155 -24.60 1.46 2.24
C THR A 155 -24.79 0.90 0.83
N TYR A 156 -23.74 0.90 0.01
CA TYR A 156 -23.85 0.61 -1.42
C TYR A 156 -23.23 -0.73 -1.80
N ILE A 157 -22.05 -1.02 -1.26
CA ILE A 157 -21.29 -2.21 -1.64
C ILE A 157 -21.85 -3.46 -0.94
N ASP A 158 -21.98 -3.43 0.39
CA ASP A 158 -22.44 -4.58 1.18
C ASP A 158 -23.94 -4.83 1.01
N ALA A 159 -24.74 -3.77 0.90
CA ALA A 159 -26.18 -3.89 0.68
C ALA A 159 -26.56 -4.28 -0.77
N GLY A 160 -25.59 -4.32 -1.68
CA GLY A 160 -25.83 -4.57 -3.11
C GLY A 160 -26.66 -3.49 -3.79
N ALA A 161 -26.64 -2.27 -3.26
CA ALA A 161 -27.33 -1.12 -3.84
C ALA A 161 -26.44 -0.44 -4.90
N ASN A 162 -27.07 0.25 -5.85
CA ASN A 162 -26.34 1.03 -6.86
C ASN A 162 -26.19 2.47 -6.34
N PRO A 163 -24.95 2.99 -6.20
CA PRO A 163 -24.71 4.37 -5.77
C PRO A 163 -25.14 5.41 -6.81
#